data_AF-A0A327TZ41-F1
#
_entry.id   AF-A0A327TZ41-F1
#
_cell.length_a   1.000
_cell.length_b   1.000
_cell.length_c   1.000
_cell.angle_alpha   90.00
_cell.angle_beta   90.00
_cell.angle_gamma   90.00
#
_symmetry.space_group_name_H-M   'P 1'
#
loop_
_entity.id
_entity.type
_entity.pdbx_description
1 polymer ?
#
loop_
_entity_poly.entity_id
_entity_poly.type
_entity_poly.pdbx_seq_one_letter_code
_entity_poly.pdbx_strand_id
1 'polypeptide(L)'
;MTTEDYRTAPSGDAAVRAEDRCQYKSLPLRDFPPLGVVRRLRIAHEQRRQVRVGVPAPGRPSRYREGDWVRIKEAAEIRTTLDAEDRHRGLWFTGSQWSFCGGVHQVERVVRRMVDDHYRIRRLSGTITLTGATCQGADGSQGCGLDCALLFRDEWVEPAAAPPATAAPALHWATVRSLADIRATLDGRGRLHDVPFQPGMERYAGGRFAAAEVSHRSLAWWQRPVGGRWFTLAGLRCDGEPLAATGCDRQCALLWHESWLRLSDAPEQ
;
A
#
# COMPACT_ATOMS: atom_id res chain seq x y z
N MET A 1 24.07 0.66 -56.26
CA MET A 1 24.79 -0.60 -56.55
C MET A 1 26.03 -0.55 -55.66
N THR A 2 26.19 -1.24 -54.53
CA THR A 2 25.53 -2.35 -53.81
C THR A 2 25.90 -2.16 -52.33
N THR A 3 24.96 -2.20 -51.36
CA THR A 3 24.50 -3.37 -50.59
C THR A 3 25.57 -3.97 -49.67
N GLU A 4 25.38 -3.84 -48.36
CA GLU A 4 25.57 -4.86 -47.29
C GLU A 4 25.56 -4.12 -45.93
N ASP A 5 24.41 -4.02 -45.25
CA ASP A 5 23.85 -5.01 -44.30
C ASP A 5 24.77 -5.33 -43.11
N TYR A 6 24.54 -4.61 -41.99
CA TYR A 6 24.57 -5.26 -40.68
C TYR A 6 23.34 -4.86 -39.87
N ARG A 7 22.26 -5.58 -40.18
CA ARG A 7 21.12 -5.80 -39.28
C ARG A 7 21.63 -6.68 -38.13
N THR A 8 21.45 -6.26 -36.89
CA THR A 8 20.73 -7.00 -35.84
C THR A 8 20.65 -6.12 -34.58
N ALA A 9 19.55 -5.39 -34.42
CA ALA A 9 19.12 -4.91 -33.12
C ALA A 9 18.45 -6.08 -32.38
N PRO A 10 18.74 -6.35 -31.10
CA PRO A 10 17.91 -7.24 -30.32
C PRO A 10 16.58 -6.53 -30.04
N SER A 11 15.54 -7.05 -30.68
CA SER A 11 14.14 -6.82 -30.37
C SER A 11 13.80 -7.31 -28.96
N GLY A 12 13.12 -6.48 -28.17
CA GLY A 12 12.26 -6.97 -27.08
C GLY A 12 12.41 -6.34 -25.71
N ASP A 13 12.61 -5.03 -25.58
CA ASP A 13 12.38 -4.36 -24.29
C ASP A 13 10.95 -3.83 -24.25
N ALA A 14 10.02 -4.66 -23.76
CA ALA A 14 8.67 -4.20 -23.47
C ALA A 14 8.78 -3.12 -22.38
N ALA A 15 8.48 -1.87 -22.74
CA ALA A 15 8.52 -0.73 -21.82
C ALA A 15 7.86 -1.10 -20.49
N VAL A 16 8.62 -1.01 -19.39
CA VAL A 16 8.13 -1.33 -18.03
C VAL A 16 6.90 -0.48 -17.75
N ARG A 17 5.73 -1.12 -17.59
CA ARG A 17 4.49 -0.38 -17.38
C ARG A 17 4.47 0.14 -15.94
N ALA A 18 3.88 1.31 -15.72
CA ALA A 18 3.76 1.88 -14.37
C ALA A 18 3.09 0.90 -13.38
N GLU A 19 2.15 0.07 -13.85
CA GLU A 19 1.49 -0.95 -13.04
C GLU A 19 2.40 -2.09 -12.58
N ASP A 20 3.47 -2.37 -13.33
CA ASP A 20 4.51 -3.35 -12.97
C ASP A 20 5.42 -2.85 -11.84
N ARG A 21 5.29 -1.55 -11.48
CA ARG A 21 5.95 -0.90 -10.35
C ARG A 21 5.05 -0.75 -9.12
N CYS A 22 3.86 -1.36 -9.11
CA CYS A 22 3.02 -1.42 -7.91
C CYS A 22 3.62 -2.40 -6.88
N GLN A 23 4.13 -1.90 -5.75
CA GLN A 23 4.75 -2.74 -4.71
C GLN A 23 3.80 -3.82 -4.19
N TYR A 24 2.51 -3.49 -3.99
CA TYR A 24 1.50 -4.45 -3.54
C TYR A 24 1.24 -5.56 -4.58
N LYS A 25 0.99 -5.20 -5.84
CA LYS A 25 0.81 -6.18 -6.93
C LYS A 25 2.08 -6.95 -7.26
N SER A 26 3.23 -6.59 -6.71
CA SER A 26 4.48 -7.32 -6.90
C SER A 26 4.76 -8.31 -5.75
N LEU A 27 4.05 -8.22 -4.61
CA LEU A 27 4.18 -9.17 -3.49
C LEU A 27 3.28 -10.42 -3.70
N PRO A 28 3.69 -11.65 -3.28
CA PRO A 28 5.05 -12.10 -3.00
C PRO A 28 6.00 -11.88 -4.18
N LEU A 29 7.23 -11.52 -3.85
CA LEU A 29 8.30 -11.25 -4.82
C LEU A 29 8.95 -12.50 -5.42
N ARG A 30 8.75 -13.67 -4.80
CA ARG A 30 9.40 -14.90 -5.27
C ARG A 30 8.50 -15.67 -6.22
N ASP A 31 8.86 -15.62 -7.50
CA ASP A 31 8.36 -16.49 -8.55
C ASP A 31 8.97 -17.90 -8.41
N PHE A 32 8.56 -18.66 -7.39
CA PHE A 32 8.95 -20.08 -7.31
C PHE A 32 8.02 -20.93 -8.18
N PRO A 33 8.54 -21.83 -9.04
CA PRO A 33 7.70 -22.74 -9.82
C PRO A 33 6.93 -23.72 -8.91
N PRO A 34 5.64 -24.00 -9.17
CA PRO A 34 4.78 -23.44 -10.22
C PRO A 34 4.03 -22.16 -9.80
N LEU A 35 4.13 -21.72 -8.55
CA LEU A 35 3.34 -20.61 -7.98
C LEU A 35 3.51 -19.29 -8.74
N GLY A 36 4.74 -18.95 -9.15
CA GLY A 36 5.00 -17.74 -9.95
C GLY A 36 4.31 -17.75 -11.31
N VAL A 37 4.29 -18.91 -11.98
CA VAL A 37 3.57 -19.09 -13.25
C VAL A 37 2.07 -18.95 -13.06
N VAL A 38 1.51 -19.64 -12.06
CA VAL A 38 0.08 -19.57 -11.72
C VAL A 38 -0.35 -18.13 -11.41
N ARG A 39 0.48 -17.39 -10.67
CA ARG A 39 0.25 -15.98 -10.34
C ARG A 39 0.23 -15.09 -11.58
N ARG A 40 1.23 -15.20 -12.46
CA ARG A 40 1.27 -14.44 -13.72
C ARG A 40 0.08 -14.75 -14.62
N LEU A 41 -0.30 -16.03 -14.72
CA LEU A 41 -1.50 -16.44 -15.46
C LEU A 41 -2.78 -15.84 -14.86
N ARG A 42 -2.90 -15.80 -13.53
CA ARG A 42 -4.03 -15.16 -12.85
C ARG A 42 -4.08 -13.67 -13.12
N ILE A 43 -2.96 -12.96 -13.01
CA ILE A 43 -2.89 -11.52 -13.32
C ILE A 43 -3.29 -11.26 -14.77
N ALA A 44 -2.75 -12.03 -15.73
CA ALA A 44 -3.10 -11.90 -17.14
C ALA A 44 -4.58 -12.21 -17.41
N HIS A 45 -5.14 -13.22 -16.74
CA HIS A 45 -6.56 -13.55 -16.82
C HIS A 45 -7.43 -12.38 -16.33
N GLU A 46 -7.12 -11.81 -15.16
CA GLU A 46 -7.87 -10.68 -14.61
C GLU A 46 -7.71 -9.40 -15.43
N GLN A 47 -6.53 -9.14 -15.99
CA GLN A 47 -6.32 -8.03 -16.94
C GLN A 47 -7.19 -8.19 -18.18
N ARG A 48 -7.22 -9.39 -18.79
CA ARG A 48 -8.11 -9.67 -19.94
C ARG A 48 -9.58 -9.53 -19.59
N ARG A 49 -9.99 -10.02 -18.42
CA ARG A 49 -11.35 -9.83 -17.90
C ARG A 49 -11.67 -8.35 -17.74
N GLN A 50 -10.77 -7.56 -17.17
CA GLN A 50 -10.95 -6.12 -16.98
C GLN A 50 -11.05 -5.37 -18.32
N VAL A 51 -10.25 -5.74 -19.32
CA VAL A 51 -10.39 -5.17 -20.68
C VAL A 51 -11.77 -5.46 -21.28
N ARG A 52 -12.32 -6.66 -21.04
CA ARG A 52 -13.65 -7.05 -21.54
C ARG A 52 -14.80 -6.40 -20.80
N VAL A 53 -14.73 -6.35 -19.46
CA VAL A 53 -15.83 -5.89 -18.59
C VAL A 53 -15.75 -4.39 -18.30
N GLY A 54 -14.58 -3.78 -18.49
CA GLY A 54 -14.28 -2.40 -18.11
C GLY A 54 -13.84 -2.29 -16.64
N VAL A 55 -13.29 -1.10 -16.32
CA VAL A 55 -12.97 -0.71 -14.94
C VAL A 55 -14.25 -0.18 -14.29
N PRO A 56 -14.65 -0.66 -13.10
CA PRO A 56 -15.80 -0.11 -12.41
C PRO A 56 -15.65 1.39 -12.14
N ALA A 57 -16.73 2.14 -12.31
CA ALA A 57 -16.75 3.55 -11.91
C ALA A 57 -16.41 3.70 -10.41
N PRO A 58 -15.69 4.76 -10.01
CA PRO A 58 -15.43 5.05 -8.60
C PRO A 58 -16.74 5.13 -7.83
N GLY A 59 -16.77 4.62 -6.60
CA GLY A 59 -17.97 4.68 -5.80
C GLY A 59 -18.31 6.08 -5.31
N ARG A 60 -19.43 6.18 -4.58
CA ARG A 60 -19.83 7.44 -3.97
C ARG A 60 -18.77 7.84 -2.94
N PRO A 61 -18.30 9.10 -2.93
CA PRO A 61 -17.37 9.56 -1.90
C PRO A 61 -17.97 9.35 -0.50
N SER A 62 -17.09 9.32 0.50
CA SER A 62 -17.48 9.45 1.89
C SER A 62 -18.15 10.80 2.15
N ARG A 63 -19.02 10.84 3.17
CA ARG A 63 -19.50 12.11 3.73
C ARG A 63 -18.41 12.88 4.47
N TYR A 64 -17.30 12.22 4.80
CA TYR A 64 -16.11 12.82 5.41
C TYR A 64 -15.07 13.16 4.35
N ARG A 65 -14.27 14.18 4.64
CA ARG A 65 -13.20 14.71 3.80
C ARG A 65 -11.86 14.40 4.45
N GLU A 66 -10.81 14.36 3.64
CA GLU A 66 -9.43 14.27 4.14
C GLU A 66 -9.15 15.44 5.09
N GLY A 67 -8.58 15.12 6.25
CA GLY A 67 -8.36 16.08 7.33
C GLY A 67 -9.49 16.17 8.38
N ASP A 68 -10.68 15.63 8.10
CA ASP A 68 -11.76 15.58 9.11
C ASP A 68 -11.35 14.68 10.28
N TRP A 69 -11.83 15.00 11.48
CA TRP A 69 -11.66 14.16 12.66
C TRP A 69 -12.90 13.32 12.89
N VAL A 70 -12.70 12.01 13.07
CA VAL A 70 -13.78 11.06 13.31
C VAL A 70 -13.44 10.14 14.46
N ARG A 71 -14.46 9.74 15.22
CA ARG A 71 -14.38 8.66 16.19
C ARG A 71 -14.87 7.38 15.55
N ILE A 72 -14.12 6.30 15.69
CA ILE A 72 -14.60 4.96 15.34
C ILE A 72 -15.60 4.56 16.41
N LYS A 73 -16.79 4.14 16.00
CA LYS A 73 -17.87 3.78 16.91
C LYS A 73 -17.48 2.64 17.85
N GLU A 74 -18.27 2.49 18.91
CA GLU A 74 -18.06 1.39 19.84
C GLU A 74 -18.28 0.03 19.17
N ALA A 75 -17.59 -1.01 19.66
CA ALA A 75 -17.67 -2.34 19.07
C ALA A 75 -19.11 -2.88 19.01
N ALA A 76 -19.91 -2.59 20.04
CA ALA A 76 -21.32 -2.99 20.08
C ALA A 76 -22.14 -2.36 18.94
N GLU A 77 -21.94 -1.06 18.67
CA GLU A 77 -22.64 -0.34 17.61
C GLU A 77 -22.26 -0.87 16.23
N ILE A 78 -20.96 -1.09 15.99
CA ILE A 78 -20.45 -1.60 14.71
C ILE A 78 -21.01 -3.00 14.44
N ARG A 79 -21.05 -3.89 15.44
CA ARG A 79 -21.61 -5.25 15.30
C ARG A 79 -23.04 -5.25 14.78
N THR A 80 -23.86 -4.26 15.16
CA THR A 80 -25.25 -4.16 14.65
C THR A 80 -25.33 -3.94 13.14
N THR A 81 -24.24 -3.49 12.52
CA THR A 81 -24.16 -3.23 11.08
C THR A 81 -23.61 -4.40 10.26
N LEU A 82 -23.03 -5.41 10.92
CA LEU A 82 -22.33 -6.51 10.25
C LEU A 82 -23.25 -7.70 10.02
N ASP A 83 -22.97 -8.45 8.96
CA ASP A 83 -23.55 -9.78 8.72
C ASP A 83 -22.83 -10.87 9.54
N ALA A 84 -23.25 -12.13 9.37
CA ALA A 84 -22.72 -13.27 10.10
C ALA A 84 -21.22 -13.56 9.82
N GLU A 85 -20.66 -12.99 8.75
CA GLU A 85 -19.25 -13.11 8.39
C GLU A 85 -18.44 -11.83 8.73
N ASP A 86 -18.97 -11.00 9.64
CA ASP A 86 -18.41 -9.71 10.04
C ASP A 86 -18.27 -8.71 8.87
N ARG A 87 -19.16 -8.75 7.88
CA ARG A 87 -19.08 -7.86 6.71
C ARG A 87 -20.22 -6.85 6.69
N HIS A 88 -19.94 -5.70 6.11
CA HIS A 88 -20.97 -4.73 5.72
C HIS A 88 -20.81 -4.39 4.24
N ARG A 89 -21.87 -4.58 3.45
CA ARG A 89 -21.86 -4.40 1.98
C ARG A 89 -20.65 -5.09 1.32
N GLY A 90 -20.35 -6.31 1.78
CA GLY A 90 -19.24 -7.13 1.30
C GLY A 90 -17.82 -6.71 1.71
N LEU A 91 -17.64 -5.65 2.52
CA LEU A 91 -16.34 -5.31 3.11
C LEU A 91 -16.27 -5.91 4.51
N TRP A 92 -15.22 -6.69 4.76
CA TRP A 92 -14.98 -7.33 6.04
C TRP A 92 -14.46 -6.32 7.08
N PHE A 93 -15.04 -6.35 8.27
CA PHE A 93 -14.51 -5.69 9.46
C PHE A 93 -13.47 -6.61 10.11
N THR A 94 -12.20 -6.33 9.84
CA THR A 94 -11.10 -7.23 10.22
C THR A 94 -10.83 -7.23 11.72
N GLY A 95 -10.16 -8.29 12.21
CA GLY A 95 -9.77 -8.43 13.63
C GLY A 95 -9.08 -7.20 14.21
N SER A 96 -8.14 -6.61 13.46
CA SER A 96 -7.36 -5.45 13.91
C SER A 96 -8.18 -4.16 13.97
N GLN A 97 -9.26 -4.04 13.21
CA GLN A 97 -10.15 -2.88 13.30
C GLN A 97 -10.83 -2.78 14.67
N TRP A 98 -11.10 -3.91 15.33
CA TRP A 98 -11.72 -3.90 16.67
C TRP A 98 -10.87 -3.18 17.72
N SER A 99 -9.53 -3.22 17.58
CA SER A 99 -8.62 -2.54 18.51
C SER A 99 -8.69 -1.02 18.44
N PHE A 100 -9.27 -0.46 17.38
CA PHE A 100 -9.42 0.99 17.19
C PHE A 100 -10.81 1.52 17.57
N CYS A 101 -11.75 0.66 17.97
CA CYS A 101 -13.09 1.10 18.40
C CYS A 101 -12.99 2.12 19.55
N GLY A 102 -13.81 3.17 19.51
CA GLY A 102 -13.77 4.29 20.46
C GLY A 102 -12.66 5.31 20.20
N GLY A 103 -11.66 4.98 19.39
CA GLY A 103 -10.53 5.86 19.07
C GLY A 103 -10.91 7.00 18.13
N VAL A 104 -10.25 8.15 18.31
CA VAL A 104 -10.38 9.33 17.44
C VAL A 104 -9.20 9.42 16.50
N HIS A 105 -9.48 9.49 15.20
CA HIS A 105 -8.48 9.53 14.14
C HIS A 105 -8.84 10.57 13.09
N GLN A 106 -7.81 11.08 12.41
CA GLN A 106 -8.01 11.95 11.26
C GLN A 106 -8.22 11.12 9.99
N VAL A 107 -9.11 11.58 9.12
CA VAL A 107 -9.33 10.98 7.80
C VAL A 107 -8.12 11.23 6.91
N GLU A 108 -7.48 10.15 6.45
CA GLU A 108 -6.26 10.20 5.64
C GLU A 108 -6.57 10.21 4.14
N ARG A 109 -7.52 9.37 3.69
CA ARG A 109 -7.91 9.25 2.27
C ARG A 109 -9.37 8.84 2.14
N VAL A 110 -10.08 9.42 1.18
CA VAL A 110 -11.38 8.91 0.73
C VAL A 110 -11.18 7.79 -0.30
N VAL A 111 -11.68 6.59 0.00
CA VAL A 111 -11.48 5.39 -0.82
C VAL A 111 -12.71 5.14 -1.69
N ARG A 112 -12.56 5.35 -3.00
CA ARG A 112 -13.65 5.16 -3.98
C ARG A 112 -13.45 3.91 -4.83
N ARG A 113 -12.20 3.43 -4.92
CA ARG A 113 -11.83 2.18 -5.57
C ARG A 113 -10.50 1.66 -5.06
N MET A 114 -10.28 0.36 -5.14
CA MET A 114 -9.00 -0.25 -4.79
C MET A 114 -8.75 -1.53 -5.58
N VAL A 115 -7.49 -1.94 -5.67
CA VAL A 115 -7.16 -3.32 -6.04
C VAL A 115 -7.35 -4.25 -4.85
N ASP A 116 -8.02 -5.38 -5.07
CA ASP A 116 -8.13 -6.47 -4.09
C ASP A 116 -6.99 -7.49 -4.22
N ASP A 117 -6.97 -8.44 -3.30
CA ASP A 117 -5.97 -9.50 -3.22
C ASP A 117 -6.06 -10.50 -4.40
N HIS A 118 -7.10 -10.38 -5.23
CA HIS A 118 -7.30 -11.11 -6.49
C HIS A 118 -6.95 -10.26 -7.72
N TYR A 119 -6.28 -9.12 -7.54
CA TYR A 119 -5.86 -8.19 -8.61
C TYR A 119 -7.02 -7.49 -9.33
N ARG A 120 -8.22 -7.48 -8.74
CA ARG A 120 -9.41 -6.84 -9.32
C ARG A 120 -9.61 -5.46 -8.74
N ILE A 121 -10.00 -4.50 -9.59
CA ILE A 121 -10.46 -3.20 -9.13
C ILE A 121 -11.87 -3.34 -8.56
N ARG A 122 -12.03 -2.99 -7.30
CA ARG A 122 -13.29 -2.99 -6.57
C ARG A 122 -13.78 -1.57 -6.37
N ARG A 123 -15.08 -1.37 -6.57
CA ARG A 123 -15.77 -0.13 -6.24
C ARG A 123 -16.06 -0.10 -4.73
N LEU A 124 -15.68 0.97 -4.06
CA LEU A 124 -16.03 1.23 -2.66
C LEU A 124 -16.79 2.56 -2.55
N SER A 125 -17.82 2.59 -1.72
CA SER A 125 -18.65 3.77 -1.52
C SER A 125 -18.78 4.07 -0.03
N GLY A 126 -18.67 5.35 0.33
CA GLY A 126 -18.69 5.78 1.73
C GLY A 126 -17.61 5.08 2.54
N THR A 127 -16.36 5.16 2.08
CA THR A 127 -15.23 4.45 2.70
C THR A 127 -14.02 5.37 2.77
N ILE A 128 -13.30 5.30 3.88
CA ILE A 128 -12.14 6.12 4.22
C ILE A 128 -11.03 5.25 4.82
N THR A 129 -9.80 5.73 4.76
CA THR A 129 -8.72 5.30 5.65
C THR A 129 -8.47 6.37 6.70
N LEU A 130 -7.91 5.96 7.84
CA LEU A 130 -7.68 6.84 8.99
C LEU A 130 -6.20 6.81 9.36
N THR A 131 -5.64 7.97 9.71
CA THR A 131 -4.24 8.11 10.10
C THR A 131 -3.95 7.21 11.32
N GLY A 132 -2.93 6.36 11.17
CA GLY A 132 -2.51 5.42 12.21
C GLY A 132 -3.39 4.18 12.38
N ALA A 133 -4.55 4.10 11.72
CA ALA A 133 -5.41 2.93 11.79
C ALA A 133 -5.01 1.89 10.74
N THR A 134 -4.05 1.03 11.11
CA THR A 134 -3.46 0.05 10.20
C THR A 134 -3.64 -1.37 10.71
N CYS A 135 -3.35 -2.36 9.86
CA CYS A 135 -3.49 -3.77 10.22
C CYS A 135 -2.65 -4.17 11.44
N GLN A 136 -1.68 -3.34 11.87
CA GLN A 136 -0.88 -3.62 13.05
C GLN A 136 -1.67 -3.56 14.36
N GLY A 137 -2.91 -3.04 14.34
CA GLY A 137 -3.71 -2.83 15.54
C GLY A 137 -3.25 -1.59 16.32
N ALA A 138 -4.07 -1.14 17.26
CA ALA A 138 -3.83 0.09 18.01
C ALA A 138 -2.56 0.05 18.88
N ASP A 139 -2.15 -1.14 19.31
CA ASP A 139 -0.93 -1.39 20.09
C ASP A 139 0.26 -1.89 19.24
N GLY A 140 0.08 -2.02 17.92
CA GLY A 140 1.09 -2.55 17.01
C GLY A 140 1.36 -4.05 17.17
N SER A 141 0.51 -4.81 17.87
CA SER A 141 0.76 -6.23 18.15
C SER A 141 0.26 -7.20 17.06
N GLN A 142 -0.51 -6.70 16.08
CA GLN A 142 -1.31 -7.51 15.16
C GLN A 142 -0.83 -7.42 13.69
N GLY A 143 -1.58 -8.09 12.81
CA GLY A 143 -1.48 -7.90 11.36
C GLY A 143 -0.28 -8.51 10.66
N CYS A 144 -0.14 -8.14 9.39
CA CYS A 144 0.87 -8.71 8.49
C CYS A 144 2.26 -8.06 8.61
N GLY A 145 2.37 -6.94 9.33
CA GLY A 145 3.61 -6.15 9.47
C GLY A 145 3.90 -5.18 8.32
N LEU A 146 3.06 -5.14 7.27
CA LEU A 146 3.24 -4.23 6.11
C LEU A 146 2.50 -2.90 6.25
N ASP A 147 2.01 -2.56 7.44
CA ASP A 147 1.28 -1.33 7.71
C ASP A 147 0.12 -1.04 6.75
N CYS A 148 -0.65 -2.09 6.41
CA CYS A 148 -1.81 -1.97 5.53
C CYS A 148 -2.84 -1.03 6.15
N ALA A 149 -3.21 0.04 5.44
CA ALA A 149 -4.30 0.93 5.86
C ALA A 149 -5.61 0.15 5.99
N LEU A 150 -6.31 0.32 7.10
CA LEU A 150 -7.62 -0.28 7.33
C LEU A 150 -8.72 0.60 6.74
N LEU A 151 -9.77 -0.05 6.25
CA LEU A 151 -10.88 0.61 5.59
C LEU A 151 -12.04 0.76 6.55
N PHE A 152 -12.51 1.99 6.73
CA PHE A 152 -13.65 2.31 7.57
C PHE A 152 -14.78 2.84 6.72
N ARG A 153 -15.98 2.32 6.94
CA ARG A 153 -17.17 2.84 6.28
C ARG A 153 -17.77 3.99 7.07
N ASP A 154 -18.47 4.85 6.34
CA ASP A 154 -19.27 5.94 6.88
C ASP A 154 -20.17 5.48 8.05
N GLU A 155 -20.72 4.26 8.00
CA GLU A 155 -21.59 3.72 9.04
C GLU A 155 -20.86 3.39 10.36
N TRP A 156 -19.54 3.21 10.33
CA TRP A 156 -18.69 2.77 11.45
C TRP A 156 -17.99 3.91 12.18
N VAL A 157 -18.13 5.15 11.70
CA VAL A 157 -17.48 6.31 12.29
C VAL A 157 -18.46 7.48 12.43
N GLU A 158 -18.18 8.38 13.36
CA GLU A 158 -18.94 9.60 13.63
C GLU A 158 -18.01 10.81 13.75
N PRO A 159 -18.51 12.04 13.52
CA PRO A 159 -17.68 13.24 13.69
C PRO A 159 -17.11 13.35 15.11
N ALA A 160 -15.89 13.83 15.22
CA ALA A 160 -15.23 14.08 16.49
C ALA A 160 -14.43 15.38 16.45
N ALA A 161 -14.13 15.94 17.62
CA ALA A 161 -13.15 17.00 17.73
C ALA A 161 -11.73 16.42 17.59
N ALA A 162 -10.78 17.24 17.15
CA ALA A 162 -9.38 16.86 17.15
C ALA A 162 -8.95 16.51 18.58
N PRO A 163 -8.32 15.33 18.80
CA PRO A 163 -7.75 15.01 20.10
C PRO A 163 -6.55 15.92 20.35
N PRO A 164 -6.17 16.13 21.63
CA PRO A 164 -4.92 16.81 21.94
C PRO A 164 -3.75 16.08 21.27
N ALA A 165 -2.85 16.86 20.65
CA ALA A 165 -1.71 16.32 19.92
C ALA A 165 -0.87 15.44 20.84
N THR A 166 -0.81 14.15 20.51
CA THR A 166 0.07 13.19 21.18
C THR A 166 1.04 12.67 20.13
N ALA A 167 2.30 13.08 20.22
CA ALA A 167 3.35 12.54 19.38
C ALA A 167 3.69 11.13 19.88
N ALA A 168 3.46 10.10 19.07
CA ALA A 168 4.05 8.80 19.33
C ALA A 168 5.57 8.90 19.18
N PRO A 169 6.37 8.39 20.12
CA PRO A 169 7.82 8.43 20.00
C PRO A 169 8.26 7.55 18.82
N ALA A 170 8.96 8.14 17.85
CA ALA A 170 9.64 7.40 16.80
C ALA A 170 10.91 6.77 17.38
N LEU A 171 11.05 5.45 17.25
CA LEU A 171 12.23 4.71 17.72
C LEU A 171 13.44 4.90 16.79
N HIS A 172 13.20 5.14 15.49
CA HIS A 172 14.25 5.40 14.50
C HIS A 172 13.82 6.50 13.53
N TRP A 173 14.80 7.22 13.00
CA TRP A 173 14.65 8.20 11.93
C TRP A 173 15.41 7.75 10.71
N ALA A 174 14.83 7.94 9.53
CA ALA A 174 15.46 7.64 8.26
C ALA A 174 15.45 8.87 7.35
N THR A 175 16.62 9.20 6.81
CA THR A 175 16.74 10.14 5.70
C THR A 175 16.81 9.36 4.40
N VAL A 176 15.86 9.60 3.49
CA VAL A 176 15.84 8.97 2.17
C VAL A 176 17.06 9.45 1.39
N ARG A 177 17.78 8.52 0.77
CA ARG A 177 18.97 8.83 -0.05
C ARG A 177 18.60 9.62 -1.31
N SER A 178 19.61 10.13 -2.00
CA SER A 178 19.39 10.84 -3.25
C SER A 178 18.78 9.89 -4.30
N LEU A 179 18.05 10.45 -5.25
CA LEU A 179 17.45 9.66 -6.32
C LEU A 179 18.52 8.96 -7.18
N ALA A 180 19.68 9.58 -7.36
CA ALA A 180 20.81 8.99 -8.07
C ALA A 180 21.35 7.73 -7.35
N ASP A 181 21.55 7.83 -6.03
CA ASP A 181 22.02 6.71 -5.21
C ASP A 181 21.02 5.56 -5.23
N ILE A 182 19.72 5.86 -5.08
CA ILE A 182 18.67 4.84 -5.12
C ILE A 182 18.65 4.15 -6.48
N ARG A 183 18.66 4.91 -7.58
CA ARG A 183 18.65 4.35 -8.94
C ARG A 183 19.84 3.45 -9.22
N ALA A 184 21.02 3.74 -8.64
CA ALA A 184 22.20 2.88 -8.76
C ALA A 184 22.03 1.49 -8.12
N THR A 185 21.05 1.31 -7.23
CA THR A 185 20.74 0.01 -6.60
C THR A 185 19.72 -0.83 -7.39
N LEU A 186 19.06 -0.26 -8.39
CA LEU A 186 17.93 -0.91 -9.06
C LEU A 186 18.39 -1.76 -10.25
N ASP A 187 17.69 -2.86 -10.49
CA ASP A 187 17.83 -3.64 -11.71
C ASP A 187 17.23 -2.91 -12.93
N GLY A 188 17.36 -3.49 -14.13
CA GLY A 188 16.80 -2.92 -15.36
C GLY A 188 15.27 -2.77 -15.37
N ARG A 189 14.56 -3.34 -14.38
CA ARG A 189 13.11 -3.18 -14.19
C ARG A 189 12.76 -2.18 -13.08
N GLY A 190 13.75 -1.49 -12.51
CA GLY A 190 13.57 -0.53 -11.43
C GLY A 190 13.28 -1.19 -10.09
N ARG A 191 13.81 -2.38 -9.82
CA ARG A 191 13.57 -3.15 -8.59
C ARG A 191 14.85 -3.37 -7.80
N LEU A 192 14.71 -3.45 -6.49
CA LEU A 192 15.76 -3.97 -5.59
C LEU A 192 15.17 -5.17 -4.84
N HIS A 193 15.84 -6.32 -4.91
CA HIS A 193 15.34 -7.58 -4.34
C HIS A 193 13.89 -7.85 -4.73
N ASP A 194 13.57 -7.66 -6.01
CA ASP A 194 12.24 -7.78 -6.63
C ASP A 194 11.18 -6.74 -6.18
N VAL A 195 11.42 -5.93 -5.15
CA VAL A 195 10.53 -4.81 -4.79
C VAL A 195 10.74 -3.65 -5.76
N PRO A 196 9.70 -3.17 -6.46
CA PRO A 196 9.85 -2.00 -7.30
C PRO A 196 10.05 -0.75 -6.46
N PHE A 197 11.01 0.07 -6.87
CA PHE A 197 11.03 1.46 -6.48
C PHE A 197 9.92 2.17 -7.26
N GLN A 198 8.86 2.56 -6.56
CA GLN A 198 7.63 3.07 -7.17
C GLN A 198 7.81 4.52 -7.67
N PRO A 199 7.18 4.96 -8.79
CA PRO A 199 7.35 6.33 -9.29
C PRO A 199 7.05 7.43 -8.25
N GLY A 200 6.02 7.22 -7.42
CA GLY A 200 5.65 8.17 -6.37
C GLY A 200 6.69 8.32 -5.25
N MET A 201 7.61 7.35 -5.08
CA MET A 201 8.63 7.41 -4.04
C MET A 201 9.71 8.46 -4.31
N GLU A 202 9.91 8.84 -5.58
CA GLU A 202 10.97 9.76 -6.01
C GLU A 202 10.85 11.14 -5.34
N ARG A 203 9.63 11.57 -5.02
CA ARG A 203 9.35 12.87 -4.37
C ARG A 203 9.89 12.99 -2.94
N TYR A 204 10.21 11.85 -2.31
CA TYR A 204 10.67 11.82 -0.93
C TYR A 204 12.20 11.76 -0.81
N ALA A 205 12.93 11.77 -1.94
CA ALA A 205 14.39 11.78 -1.94
C ALA A 205 14.94 12.95 -1.10
N GLY A 206 15.89 12.67 -0.21
CA GLY A 206 16.44 13.65 0.73
C GLY A 206 15.56 13.98 1.94
N GLY A 207 14.28 13.58 1.94
CA GLY A 207 13.36 13.80 3.05
C GLY A 207 13.68 12.92 4.27
N ARG A 208 13.28 13.40 5.44
CA ARG A 208 13.53 12.75 6.72
C ARG A 208 12.22 12.38 7.41
N PHE A 209 12.11 11.12 7.83
CA PHE A 209 10.86 10.56 8.35
C PHE A 209 11.12 9.63 9.53
N ALA A 210 10.15 9.53 10.44
CA ALA A 210 10.12 8.45 11.41
C ALA A 210 10.03 7.11 10.68
N ALA A 211 10.85 6.15 11.08
CA ALA A 211 10.98 4.85 10.42
C ALA A 211 10.59 3.74 11.39
N ALA A 212 9.77 2.81 10.90
CA ALA A 212 9.44 1.57 11.58
C ALA A 212 9.98 0.41 10.77
N GLU A 213 10.77 -0.46 11.40
CA GLU A 213 11.24 -1.68 10.75
C GLU A 213 10.07 -2.64 10.54
N VAL A 214 9.99 -3.20 9.34
CA VAL A 214 8.95 -4.14 8.93
C VAL A 214 9.22 -5.48 9.60
N SER A 215 8.36 -5.83 10.56
CA SER A 215 8.39 -7.12 11.26
C SER A 215 7.21 -7.98 10.82
N HIS A 216 7.48 -9.04 10.06
CA HIS A 216 6.46 -9.94 9.53
C HIS A 216 5.98 -10.93 10.59
N ARG A 217 4.68 -10.97 10.84
CA ARG A 217 4.08 -11.89 11.84
C ARG A 217 3.21 -12.97 11.21
N SER A 218 2.34 -12.57 10.28
CA SER A 218 1.33 -13.48 9.70
C SER A 218 1.56 -13.83 8.23
N LEU A 219 2.57 -13.24 7.58
CA LEU A 219 2.90 -13.55 6.19
C LEU A 219 3.83 -14.74 6.12
N ALA A 220 3.53 -15.66 5.20
CA ALA A 220 4.45 -16.74 4.88
C ALA A 220 5.79 -16.19 4.37
N TRP A 221 6.88 -16.93 4.55
CA TRP A 221 8.22 -16.45 4.20
C TRP A 221 8.37 -16.06 2.71
N TRP A 222 7.56 -16.65 1.82
CA TRP A 222 7.57 -16.31 0.40
C TRP A 222 6.82 -15.00 0.09
N GLN A 223 5.89 -14.56 0.96
CA GLN A 223 5.04 -13.35 0.86
C GLN A 223 5.68 -12.05 1.32
N ARG A 224 6.85 -12.13 1.96
CA ARG A 224 7.55 -10.97 2.50
C ARG A 224 8.73 -10.53 1.61
N PRO A 225 9.08 -9.24 1.61
CA PRO A 225 10.32 -8.77 1.03
C PRO A 225 11.54 -9.44 1.71
N VAL A 226 12.64 -9.58 0.97
CA VAL A 226 13.88 -10.25 1.41
C VAL A 226 15.09 -9.38 1.06
N GLY A 227 16.30 -9.85 1.39
CA GLY A 227 17.54 -9.19 0.99
C GLY A 227 17.98 -8.04 1.89
N GLY A 228 17.67 -8.08 3.19
CA GLY A 228 18.05 -7.06 4.16
C GLY A 228 16.86 -6.56 4.97
N ARG A 229 17.05 -5.43 5.63
CA ARG A 229 16.02 -4.78 6.45
C ARG A 229 15.13 -3.89 5.59
N TRP A 230 13.84 -3.93 5.91
CA TRP A 230 12.80 -3.15 5.23
C TRP A 230 12.09 -2.28 6.23
N PHE A 231 11.65 -1.11 5.81
CA PHE A 231 11.03 -0.10 6.65
C PHE A 231 9.76 0.45 6.01
N THR A 232 8.82 0.86 6.85
CA THR A 232 7.79 1.83 6.50
C THR A 232 8.19 3.18 7.09
N LEU A 233 7.88 4.25 6.35
CA LEU A 233 8.14 5.62 6.79
C LEU A 233 6.81 6.28 7.14
N ALA A 234 6.75 6.93 8.30
CA ALA A 234 5.52 7.50 8.83
C ALA A 234 4.89 8.49 7.84
N GLY A 235 3.59 8.31 7.57
CA GLY A 235 2.82 9.14 6.63
C GLY A 235 3.12 8.89 5.14
N LEU A 236 4.11 8.06 4.80
CA LEU A 236 4.44 7.80 3.40
C LEU A 236 3.65 6.61 2.84
N ARG A 237 2.56 6.94 2.15
CA ARG A 237 1.66 5.99 1.51
C ARG A 237 1.61 6.18 -0.01
N CYS A 238 1.18 5.12 -0.69
CA CYS A 238 0.97 5.11 -2.13
C CYS A 238 -0.32 5.85 -2.50
N ASP A 239 -0.23 6.82 -3.42
CA ASP A 239 -1.39 7.58 -3.94
C ASP A 239 -2.00 6.96 -5.20
N GLY A 240 -1.64 5.71 -5.50
CA GLY A 240 -2.22 4.93 -6.59
C GLY A 240 -1.59 5.19 -7.95
N GLU A 241 -0.47 5.92 -8.04
CA GLU A 241 0.19 6.27 -9.29
C GLU A 241 0.53 5.07 -10.18
N PRO A 242 0.98 3.91 -9.66
CA PRO A 242 1.20 2.71 -10.48
C PRO A 242 -0.06 2.26 -11.22
N LEU A 243 -1.24 2.53 -10.65
CA LEU A 243 -2.52 2.12 -11.20
C LEU A 243 -3.31 3.32 -11.74
N ALA A 244 -2.68 4.43 -12.12
CA ALA A 244 -3.37 5.66 -12.54
C ALA A 244 -4.45 5.42 -13.63
N ALA A 245 -4.20 4.52 -14.58
CA ALA A 245 -5.15 4.19 -15.64
C ALA A 245 -6.47 3.56 -15.12
N THR A 246 -6.39 2.76 -14.05
CA THR A 246 -7.55 2.09 -13.43
C THR A 246 -8.02 2.79 -12.16
N GLY A 247 -7.14 3.58 -11.56
CA GLY A 247 -7.12 4.15 -10.22
C GLY A 247 -7.16 3.16 -9.06
N CYS A 248 -6.57 3.56 -7.94
CA CYS A 248 -6.54 2.79 -6.70
C CYS A 248 -6.25 3.71 -5.52
N ASP A 249 -7.16 3.75 -4.55
CA ASP A 249 -7.10 4.64 -3.40
C ASP A 249 -6.67 3.88 -2.12
N ARG A 250 -6.06 2.70 -2.26
CA ARG A 250 -5.79 1.75 -1.17
C ARG A 250 -4.83 2.28 -0.09
N GLN A 251 -3.98 3.26 -0.41
CA GLN A 251 -3.01 3.83 0.55
C GLN A 251 -2.08 2.77 1.17
N CYS A 252 -1.57 1.85 0.32
CA CYS A 252 -0.55 0.90 0.76
C CYS A 252 0.66 1.66 1.32
N ALA A 253 1.21 1.21 2.45
CA ALA A 253 2.49 1.74 2.92
C ALA A 253 3.58 1.47 1.88
N LEU A 254 4.46 2.45 1.69
CA LEU A 254 5.61 2.32 0.81
C LEU A 254 6.72 1.59 1.56
N LEU A 255 7.23 0.51 0.97
CA LEU A 255 8.35 -0.25 1.51
C LEU A 255 9.67 0.38 1.08
N TRP A 256 10.56 0.57 2.06
CA TRP A 256 11.87 1.15 1.88
C TRP A 256 12.96 0.19 2.33
N HIS A 257 13.88 -0.15 1.44
CA HIS A 257 15.04 -0.97 1.78
C HIS A 257 16.09 -0.15 2.53
N GLU A 258 16.84 -0.76 3.45
CA GLU A 258 17.92 -0.07 4.19
C GLU A 258 18.96 0.61 3.29
N SER A 259 19.25 0.06 2.10
CA SER A 259 20.16 0.66 1.11
C SER A 259 19.63 1.94 0.48
N TRP A 260 18.34 2.24 0.63
CA TRP A 260 17.73 3.50 0.17
C TRP A 260 17.69 4.57 1.27
N LEU A 261 18.12 4.23 2.48
CA LEU A 261 17.97 5.06 3.66
C LEU A 261 19.35 5.37 4.29
N ARG A 262 19.37 6.43 5.09
CA ARG A 262 20.37 6.68 6.12
C ARG A 262 19.64 6.65 7.46
N LEU A 263 19.86 5.58 8.23
CA LEU A 263 19.20 5.37 9.51
C LEU A 263 19.95 6.11 10.63
N SER A 264 19.19 6.64 11.59
CA SER A 264 19.68 7.36 12.76
C SER A 264 18.75 7.08 13.94
N ASP A 265 19.33 6.89 15.14
CA ASP A 265 18.57 6.56 16.35
C ASP A 265 18.03 7.80 17.08
N ALA A 266 18.29 9.01 16.57
CA ALA A 266 17.87 10.27 17.19
C ALA A 266 17.44 11.32 16.15
N PRO A 267 16.54 12.26 16.50
CA PRO A 267 16.36 13.48 15.73
C PRO A 267 17.69 14.29 15.73
N GLU A 268 18.41 14.40 14.60
CA GLU A 268 19.46 15.42 14.43
C GLU A 268 18.83 16.80 14.72
N GLN A 269 19.53 17.55 15.56
CA GLN A 269 19.17 18.87 16.11
C GLN A 269 19.10 19.94 15.03
#